data_AF-A0A848S9U3-F1
#
_entry.id   AF-A0A848S9U3-F1
#
_cell.length_a   1.000
_cell.length_b   1.000
_cell.length_c   1.000
_cell.angle_alpha   90.00
_cell.angle_beta   90.00
_cell.angle_gamma   90.00
#
_symmetry.space_group_name_H-M   'P 1'
#
loop_
_entity.id
_entity.type
_entity.pdbx_description
1 polymer ?
#
loop_
_entity_poly.entity_id
_entity_poly.type
_entity_poly.pdbx_seq_one_letter_code
_entity_poly.pdbx_strand_id
1 'polypeptide(L)'
;MTTFKNKDGIVGINGWLLVYLLSSIPLIVFYSGAFSGWVLDYPLWLVIPILITLAIPLVLIILKSNQAPKWNIIELWVIAVLLPLRIITGILTGDMGRVEEFIIPLVLIVLFPIFWAIIWTKYFKNSVRVRNTFKIS
;
A
#
# COMPACT_ATOMS: atom_id res chain seq x y z
N MET A 1 -18.50 -43.94 -14.46
CA MET A 1 -19.06 -42.75 -13.79
C MET A 1 -17.95 -41.73 -13.67
N THR A 2 -18.03 -40.66 -14.45
CA THR A 2 -16.96 -39.68 -14.68
C THR A 2 -16.56 -38.94 -13.42
N THR A 3 -15.27 -39.02 -13.08
CA THR A 3 -14.57 -38.11 -12.18
C THR A 3 -14.88 -36.67 -12.59
N PHE A 4 -15.50 -35.90 -11.71
CA PHE A 4 -15.50 -34.44 -11.79
C PHE A 4 -14.06 -33.96 -11.63
N LYS A 5 -13.32 -33.98 -12.74
CA LYS A 5 -12.10 -33.22 -12.92
C LYS A 5 -12.56 -31.77 -12.83
N ASN A 6 -12.39 -31.17 -11.65
CA ASN A 6 -12.62 -29.76 -11.40
C ASN A 6 -11.61 -28.99 -12.26
N LYS A 7 -11.95 -28.82 -13.54
CA LYS A 7 -11.19 -28.08 -14.52
C LYS A 7 -11.30 -26.60 -14.12
N ASP A 8 -10.13 -26.03 -13.83
CA ASP A 8 -9.84 -24.62 -14.07
C ASP A 8 -10.66 -23.59 -13.26
N GLY A 9 -11.12 -23.97 -12.07
CA GLY A 9 -11.81 -23.07 -11.16
C GLY A 9 -10.87 -22.11 -10.43
N ILE A 10 -10.61 -20.93 -11.00
CA ILE A 10 -10.31 -19.68 -10.26
C ILE A 10 -9.38 -19.88 -9.04
N VAL A 11 -8.11 -20.24 -9.26
CA VAL A 11 -7.08 -19.94 -8.26
C VAL A 11 -6.81 -18.43 -8.35
N GLY A 12 -7.78 -17.67 -7.85
CA GLY A 12 -7.90 -16.23 -7.97
C GLY A 12 -7.36 -15.51 -6.75
N ILE A 13 -7.23 -14.19 -6.88
CA ILE A 13 -6.99 -13.27 -5.77
C ILE A 13 -8.13 -13.43 -4.77
N ASN A 14 -7.88 -14.11 -3.67
CA ASN A 14 -8.90 -14.50 -2.71
C ASN A 14 -8.39 -14.40 -1.26
N GLY A 15 -9.33 -14.46 -0.31
CA GLY A 15 -9.04 -14.35 1.11
C GLY A 15 -8.27 -13.07 1.46
N TRP A 16 -7.18 -13.21 2.21
CA TRP A 16 -6.35 -12.10 2.67
C TRP A 16 -5.75 -11.24 1.56
N LEU A 17 -5.58 -11.78 0.35
CA LEU A 17 -5.04 -11.02 -0.78
C LEU A 17 -6.07 -10.01 -1.33
N LEU A 18 -7.35 -10.36 -1.27
CA LEU A 18 -8.45 -9.47 -1.64
C LEU A 18 -8.69 -8.42 -0.55
N VAL A 19 -8.56 -8.81 0.73
CA VAL A 19 -8.56 -7.86 1.85
C VAL A 19 -7.46 -6.81 1.67
N TYR A 20 -6.23 -7.23 1.35
CA TYR A 20 -5.13 -6.32 1.06
C TYR A 20 -5.46 -5.36 -0.09
N LEU A 21 -5.93 -5.87 -1.23
CA LEU A 21 -6.28 -5.01 -2.37
C LEU A 21 -7.33 -3.97 -2.01
N LEU A 22 -8.44 -4.39 -1.41
CA LEU A 22 -9.55 -3.48 -1.11
C LEU A 22 -9.19 -2.44 -0.06
N SER A 23 -8.41 -2.83 0.96
CA SER A 23 -7.96 -1.91 2.00
C SER A 23 -6.84 -0.97 1.54
N SER A 24 -6.03 -1.38 0.56
CA SER A 24 -4.99 -0.52 -0.01
C SER A 24 -5.53 0.59 -0.91
N ILE A 25 -6.71 0.43 -1.53
CA ILE A 25 -7.32 1.48 -2.38
C ILE A 25 -7.52 2.81 -1.65
N PRO A 26 -8.26 2.89 -0.52
CA PRO A 26 -8.41 4.17 0.19
C PRO A 26 -7.07 4.69 0.73
N LEU A 27 -6.13 3.80 1.06
CA LEU A 27 -4.80 4.18 1.53
C LEU A 27 -3.96 4.86 0.44
N ILE A 28 -3.92 4.32 -0.78
CA ILE A 28 -3.16 4.95 -1.87
C ILE A 28 -3.74 6.32 -2.24
N VAL A 29 -5.07 6.50 -2.13
CA VAL A 29 -5.70 7.83 -2.33
C VAL A 29 -5.25 8.80 -1.25
N PHE A 30 -5.31 8.39 0.02
CA PHE A 30 -4.84 9.21 1.14
C PHE A 30 -3.35 9.57 1.00
N TYR A 31 -2.49 8.60 0.71
CA TYR A 31 -1.06 8.83 0.54
C TYR A 31 -0.74 9.68 -0.68
N SER A 32 -1.50 9.55 -1.77
CA SER A 32 -1.33 10.42 -2.94
C SER A 32 -1.58 11.87 -2.59
N GLY A 33 -2.64 12.17 -1.84
CA GLY A 33 -2.89 13.51 -1.32
C GLY A 33 -1.81 13.97 -0.34
N ALA A 34 -1.41 13.11 0.60
CA ALA A 34 -0.36 13.41 1.56
C ALA A 34 0.99 13.76 0.89
N PHE A 35 1.37 13.06 -0.17
CA PHE A 35 2.63 13.31 -0.88
C PHE A 35 2.53 14.45 -1.89
N SER A 36 1.37 14.67 -2.52
CA SER A 36 1.19 15.79 -3.43
C SER A 36 1.12 17.13 -2.71
N GLY A 37 0.73 17.16 -1.44
CA GLY A 37 0.57 18.40 -0.67
C GLY A 37 -0.58 18.26 0.30
N TRP A 38 -0.27 18.22 1.60
CA TRP A 38 -1.28 18.15 2.66
C TRP A 38 -2.17 19.40 2.69
N VAL A 39 -1.55 20.56 2.44
CA VAL A 39 -2.08 21.92 2.69
C VAL A 39 -1.39 22.98 1.81
N LEU A 40 -0.26 22.66 1.18
CA LEU A 40 0.48 23.59 0.32
C LEU A 40 -0.07 23.55 -1.10
N ASP A 41 -0.06 24.71 -1.76
CA ASP A 41 -0.38 24.99 -3.17
C ASP A 41 0.51 24.21 -4.18
N TYR A 42 0.90 22.98 -3.85
CA TYR A 42 1.39 22.06 -4.84
C TYR A 42 0.27 21.75 -5.81
N PRO A 43 0.60 21.66 -7.09
CA PRO A 43 -0.43 21.60 -8.08
C PRO A 43 -1.10 20.22 -8.05
N LEU A 44 -2.43 20.23 -8.01
CA LEU A 44 -3.29 19.04 -8.08
C LEU A 44 -2.91 18.07 -9.22
N TRP A 45 -2.21 18.55 -10.26
CA TRP A 45 -1.68 17.70 -11.32
C TRP A 45 -0.67 16.65 -10.84
N LEU A 46 -0.04 16.78 -9.66
CA LEU A 46 0.86 15.77 -9.08
C LEU A 46 0.12 14.62 -8.39
N VAL A 47 -1.13 14.81 -7.96
CA VAL A 47 -1.91 13.74 -7.30
C VAL A 47 -2.07 12.54 -8.22
N ILE A 48 -2.41 12.79 -9.49
CA ILE A 48 -2.68 11.77 -10.50
C ILE A 48 -1.45 10.88 -10.76
N PRO A 49 -0.25 11.41 -11.11
CA PRO A 49 0.93 10.58 -11.34
C PRO A 49 1.39 9.84 -10.09
N ILE A 50 1.22 10.40 -8.88
CA ILE A 50 1.51 9.68 -7.63
C ILE A 50 0.52 8.52 -7.45
N LEU A 51 -0.78 8.77 -7.62
CA LEU A 51 -1.81 7.74 -7.50
C LEU A 51 -1.60 6.60 -8.50
N ILE A 52 -1.28 6.92 -9.76
CA ILE A 52 -0.95 5.92 -10.78
C ILE A 52 0.26 5.11 -10.34
N THR A 53 1.31 5.78 -9.85
CA THR A 53 2.54 5.13 -9.38
C THR A 53 2.25 4.14 -8.24
N LEU A 54 1.46 4.56 -7.25
CA LEU A 54 1.05 3.72 -6.13
C LEU A 54 0.04 2.61 -6.52
N ALA A 55 -0.70 2.80 -7.61
CA ALA A 55 -1.59 1.77 -8.12
C ALA A 55 -0.84 0.62 -8.83
N ILE A 56 0.37 0.86 -9.35
CA ILE A 56 1.13 -0.13 -10.14
C ILE A 56 1.32 -1.45 -9.39
N PRO A 57 1.79 -1.48 -8.12
CA PRO A 57 1.98 -2.74 -7.41
C PRO A 57 0.67 -3.49 -7.17
N LEU A 58 -0.45 -2.78 -6.97
CA LEU A 58 -1.77 -3.40 -6.87
C LEU A 58 -2.22 -4.00 -8.21
N VAL A 59 -1.96 -3.32 -9.32
CA VAL A 59 -2.23 -3.85 -10.67
C VAL A 59 -1.40 -5.11 -10.94
N LEU A 60 -0.14 -5.16 -10.49
CA LEU A 60 0.69 -6.37 -10.60
C LEU A 60 0.07 -7.57 -9.87
N ILE A 61 -0.64 -7.34 -8.76
CA ILE A 61 -1.41 -8.38 -8.08
C ILE A 61 -2.54 -8.88 -8.98
N ILE A 62 -3.32 -7.97 -9.56
CA ILE A 62 -4.44 -8.28 -10.47
C ILE A 62 -3.96 -9.10 -11.66
N LEU A 63 -2.84 -8.71 -12.25
CA LEU A 63 -2.18 -9.40 -13.37
C LEU A 63 -1.46 -10.69 -12.97
N LYS A 64 -1.44 -11.03 -11.68
CA LYS A 64 -0.75 -12.21 -11.11
C LYS A 64 0.73 -12.29 -11.52
N SER A 65 1.40 -11.15 -11.58
CA SER A 65 2.83 -11.08 -11.88
C SER A 65 3.65 -11.75 -10.76
N ASN A 66 4.70 -12.50 -11.12
CA ASN A 66 5.61 -13.11 -10.14
C ASN A 66 6.37 -12.06 -9.30
N GLN A 67 6.47 -10.82 -9.79
CA GLN A 67 7.11 -9.71 -9.07
C GLN A 67 6.14 -8.99 -8.13
N ALA A 68 4.83 -9.27 -8.19
CA ALA A 68 3.82 -8.52 -7.44
C ALA A 68 4.13 -8.48 -5.93
N PRO A 69 4.48 -9.58 -5.25
CA PRO A 69 4.80 -9.53 -3.82
C PRO A 69 6.01 -8.65 -3.51
N LYS A 70 7.04 -8.68 -4.35
CA LYS A 70 8.26 -7.86 -4.16
C LYS A 70 7.93 -6.38 -4.25
N TRP A 71 7.22 -5.96 -5.30
CA TRP A 71 6.87 -4.55 -5.51
C TRP A 71 5.92 -4.01 -4.43
N ASN A 72 4.96 -4.82 -3.97
CA ASN A 72 4.08 -4.43 -2.87
C ASN A 72 4.84 -4.27 -1.55
N ILE A 73 5.79 -5.17 -1.24
CA ILE A 73 6.65 -5.01 -0.07
C ILE A 73 7.47 -3.72 -0.16
N ILE A 74 8.10 -3.46 -1.31
CA ILE A 74 8.90 -2.24 -1.51
C ILE A 74 8.05 -1.00 -1.29
N GLU A 75 6.89 -0.93 -1.93
CA GLU A 75 5.97 0.19 -1.80
C GLU A 75 5.54 0.43 -0.34
N LEU A 76 5.14 -0.62 0.37
CA LEU A 76 4.73 -0.54 1.78
C LEU A 76 5.80 0.13 2.64
N TRP A 77 7.07 -0.27 2.48
CA TRP A 77 8.18 0.29 3.24
C TRP A 77 8.57 1.70 2.78
N VAL A 78 8.49 1.99 1.47
CA VAL A 78 8.70 3.34 0.96
C VAL A 78 7.69 4.30 1.57
N ILE A 79 6.40 3.96 1.59
CA ILE A 79 5.36 4.78 2.21
C ILE A 79 5.62 4.94 3.72
N ALA A 80 5.94 3.85 4.41
CA ALA A 80 6.21 3.86 5.84
C ALA A 80 7.40 4.74 6.25
N VAL A 81 8.34 5.00 5.33
CA VAL A 81 9.49 5.90 5.55
C VAL A 81 9.19 7.32 5.07
N LEU A 82 8.58 7.48 3.90
CA LEU A 82 8.33 8.79 3.31
C LEU A 82 7.28 9.58 4.09
N LEU A 83 6.26 8.93 4.66
CA LEU A 83 5.21 9.65 5.38
C LEU A 83 5.72 10.31 6.68
N PRO A 84 6.50 9.63 7.54
CA PRO A 84 7.16 10.28 8.68
C PRO A 84 8.12 11.39 8.27
N LEU A 85 8.93 11.18 7.22
CA LEU A 85 9.81 12.24 6.69
C LEU A 85 9.02 13.45 6.21
N ARG A 86 7.86 13.23 5.58
CA ARG A 86 6.97 14.32 5.15
C ARG A 86 6.41 15.11 6.33
N ILE A 87 6.06 14.43 7.42
CA ILE A 87 5.58 15.07 8.65
C ILE A 87 6.71 15.87 9.30
N ILE A 88 7.89 15.27 9.47
CA ILE A 88 9.06 15.95 10.05
C ILE A 88 9.41 17.20 9.25
N THR A 89 9.46 17.10 7.91
CA THR A 89 9.73 18.26 7.06
C THR A 89 8.68 19.35 7.22
N GLY A 90 7.39 19.00 7.25
CA GLY A 90 6.31 19.97 7.46
C GLY A 90 6.34 20.66 8.83
N ILE A 91 6.82 19.97 9.87
CA ILE A 91 7.06 20.57 11.19
C ILE A 91 8.25 21.53 11.13
N LEU A 92 9.36 21.12 10.52
CA LEU A 92 10.58 21.91 10.43
C LEU A 92 10.42 23.18 9.57
N THR A 93 9.58 23.14 8.53
CA THR A 93 9.28 24.31 7.68
C THR A 93 8.19 25.22 8.27
N GLY A 94 7.50 24.80 9.33
CA GLY A 94 6.38 25.53 9.93
C GLY A 94 5.07 25.43 9.14
N ASP A 95 5.00 24.55 8.14
CA ASP A 95 3.80 24.34 7.31
C ASP A 95 2.70 23.56 8.04
N MET A 96 3.09 22.76 9.02
CA MET A 96 2.15 22.09 9.93
C MET A 96 1.87 23.02 11.10
N GLY A 97 0.72 23.70 11.09
CA GLY A 97 0.31 24.71 12.08
C GLY A 97 0.35 24.26 13.55
N ARG A 98 -0.79 24.13 14.23
CA ARG A 98 -0.82 23.76 15.66
C ARG A 98 -0.51 22.28 15.88
N VAL A 99 0.74 21.86 15.69
CA VAL A 99 1.23 20.49 15.88
C VAL A 99 0.78 19.91 17.24
N GLU A 100 0.80 20.74 18.28
CA GLU A 100 0.38 20.38 19.65
C GLU A 100 -1.07 19.89 19.74
N GLU A 101 -1.97 20.44 18.92
CA GLU A 101 -3.39 20.03 18.88
C GLU A 101 -3.58 18.68 18.16
N PHE A 102 -2.61 18.26 17.34
CA PHE A 102 -2.70 17.09 16.48
C PHE A 102 -1.66 16.02 16.78
N ILE A 103 -0.99 16.06 17.94
CA ILE A 103 0.06 15.09 18.31
C ILE A 103 -0.45 13.65 18.20
N ILE A 104 -1.61 13.34 18.78
CA ILE A 104 -2.16 11.97 18.77
C ILE A 104 -2.46 11.50 17.33
N PRO A 105 -3.23 12.25 16.50
CA PRO A 105 -3.40 11.92 15.09
C PRO A 105 -2.08 11.74 14.32
N LEU A 106 -1.10 12.61 14.54
CA LEU A 106 0.21 12.53 13.87
C LEU A 106 0.95 11.23 14.22
N VAL A 107 0.96 10.85 15.50
CA VAL A 107 1.56 9.59 15.95
C VAL A 107 0.85 8.40 15.30
N LEU A 108 -0.48 8.39 15.23
CA LEU A 108 -1.23 7.31 14.59
C LEU A 108 -0.94 7.23 13.09
N ILE A 109 -0.85 8.38 12.41
CA ILE A 109 -0.51 8.45 10.98
C ILE A 109 0.90 7.94 10.70
N VAL A 110 1.85 8.11 11.63
CA VAL A 110 3.21 7.56 11.51
C VAL A 110 3.23 6.04 11.79
N LEU A 111 2.54 5.59 12.83
CA LEU A 111 2.58 4.19 13.26
C LEU A 111 1.79 3.27 12.34
N PHE A 112 0.66 3.74 11.80
CA PHE A 112 -0.23 2.93 10.98
C PHE A 112 0.46 2.35 9.72
N PRO A 113 1.16 3.14 8.87
CA PRO A 113 1.90 2.61 7.73
C PRO A 113 2.98 1.59 8.10
N ILE A 114 3.67 1.79 9.24
CA ILE A 114 4.69 0.87 9.72
C ILE A 114 4.04 -0.47 10.08
N PHE A 115 2.97 -0.44 10.87
CA PHE A 115 2.23 -1.65 11.25
C PHE A 115 1.66 -2.38 10.03
N TRP A 116 1.10 -1.62 9.09
CA TRP A 116 0.60 -2.12 7.81
C TRP A 116 1.70 -2.81 7.00
N ALA A 117 2.85 -2.16 6.86
CA ALA A 117 4.01 -2.71 6.16
C ALA A 117 4.50 -4.02 6.80
N ILE A 118 4.55 -4.11 8.13
CA ILE A 118 4.97 -5.31 8.85
C ILE A 118 4.01 -6.48 8.59
N ILE A 119 2.70 -6.28 8.79
CA ILE A 119 1.69 -7.33 8.61
C ILE A 119 1.74 -7.89 7.19
N TRP A 120 1.69 -7.01 6.20
CA TRP A 120 1.60 -7.43 4.81
C TRP A 120 2.93 -7.95 4.28
N THR A 121 4.07 -7.44 4.76
CA THR A 121 5.38 -8.04 4.46
C THR A 121 5.45 -9.49 4.92
N LYS A 122 5.01 -9.76 6.16
CA LYS A 122 4.97 -11.13 6.70
C LYS A 122 4.05 -12.02 5.86
N TYR A 123 2.88 -11.50 5.48
CA TYR A 123 1.94 -12.23 4.64
C TYR A 123 2.53 -12.53 3.25
N PHE A 124 3.10 -11.55 2.55
CA PHE A 124 3.68 -11.73 1.22
C PHE A 124 4.90 -12.68 1.21
N LYS A 125 5.69 -12.71 2.28
CA LYS A 125 6.87 -13.61 2.36
C LYS A 125 6.51 -15.05 2.76
N ASN A 126 5.57 -15.22 3.70
CA ASN A 126 5.38 -16.52 4.36
C ASN A 126 4.12 -17.27 3.90
N SER A 127 3.20 -16.60 3.20
CA SER A 127 1.95 -17.24 2.79
C SER A 127 2.15 -18.21 1.63
N VAL A 128 1.80 -19.49 1.87
CA VAL A 128 1.72 -20.52 0.83
C VAL A 128 0.75 -20.10 -0.28
N ARG A 129 -0.33 -19.38 0.05
CA ARG A 129 -1.29 -18.87 -0.94
C ARG A 129 -0.66 -17.85 -1.87
N VAL A 130 0.15 -16.93 -1.35
CA VAL A 130 0.90 -15.94 -2.16
C VAL A 130 1.86 -16.68 -3.09
N ARG A 131 2.62 -17.63 -2.55
CA ARG A 131 3.57 -18.45 -3.34
C ARG A 131 2.88 -19.16 -4.50
N ASN A 132 1.75 -19.81 -4.24
CA ASN A 132 0.97 -20.53 -5.25
C ASN A 132 0.29 -19.60 -6.26
N THR A 133 -0.19 -18.43 -5.82
CA THR A 133 -0.90 -17.46 -6.68
C THR A 133 0.04 -16.82 -7.70
N PHE A 134 1.27 -16.50 -7.28
CA PHE A 134 2.25 -15.82 -8.12
C PHE A 134 3.34 -16.74 -8.68
N LYS A 135 3.21 -18.06 -8.45
CA LYS A 135 4.16 -19.09 -8.90
C LYS A 135 5.62 -18.77 -8.54
N ILE A 136 5.82 -18.31 -7.31
CA ILE A 136 7.15 -18.02 -6.78
C ILE A 136 7.74 -19.34 -6.29
N SER A 137 8.88 -19.76 -6.84
CA SER A 137 9.58 -20.98 -6.41
C SER A 137 10.25 -20.78 -5.05
#